data_AF-A0A2R6WNB2-F1
#
_entry.id   AF-A0A2R6WNB2-F1
#
_cell.length_a   1.000
_cell.length_b   1.000
_cell.length_c   1.000
_cell.angle_alpha   90.00
_cell.angle_beta   90.00
_cell.angle_gamma   90.00
#
_symmetry.space_group_name_H-M   'P 1'
#
loop_
_entity.id
_entity.type
_entity.pdbx_description
1 polymer ?
#
loop_
_entity_poly.entity_id
_entity_poly.type
_entity_poly.pdbx_seq_one_letter_code
_entity_poly.pdbx_strand_id
1 'polypeptide(L)'
;MDKVVKLKRFRPAFERGTVSEHQFLELQAETHRLKKEIANRDDQHKMLVVKLHRAQEAAKKNLRATVEQALVVSKDKNAVMAMFLQQNNAEEKIQELELKLREGHRDAKKYLEHSRESKAEAESLRKRLEGTVRASRRTRPPTPLDVSRRYEKMVKKLKMQLMILQEENKELRNRTIDQLTDGPDCSKSPSDARLEIVSHVVRPTSSQTKRSGRHKQQDDQNDHMAEAGTNGACIAVMQSPPKKLQDTYSELNQERKLRLELEIEKKQISGELIAAEHLRSNLQQLRHQNLQLENENAELLNAALNVPRTNFAEIKSLREQLVEELKQRNLAVANVTKLTTQLEDCKRDLARLAVVEANWQYLKTELEVANKSVATGKLQMAELQVAHKLLQKKVKVLESRQAEIPEELEVIYEPEDDR
;
A
#
# COMPACT_ATOMS: atom_id res chain seq x y z
N MET A 1 5.03 -26.98 45.46
CA MET A 1 3.92 -26.37 46.21
C MET A 1 4.34 -24.93 46.50
N ASP A 2 3.77 -23.84 46.00
CA ASP A 2 2.59 -23.65 45.16
C ASP A 2 2.62 -22.20 44.61
N LYS A 3 2.34 -22.06 43.31
CA LYS A 3 1.60 -20.97 42.62
C LYS A 3 2.07 -19.50 42.68
N VAL A 4 2.75 -19.14 41.59
CA VAL A 4 2.43 -18.05 40.65
C VAL A 4 1.07 -17.37 40.89
N VAL A 5 1.06 -16.08 41.24
CA VAL A 5 -0.11 -15.20 41.10
C VAL A 5 0.12 -14.22 39.95
N LYS A 6 -0.71 -14.40 38.92
CA LYS A 6 -0.72 -13.74 37.62
C LYS A 6 -1.26 -12.31 37.69
N LEU A 7 -0.63 -11.45 36.88
CA LEU A 7 -1.19 -10.37 36.08
C LEU A 7 -2.21 -9.42 36.74
N LYS A 8 -1.72 -8.24 37.14
CA LYS A 8 -2.49 -6.99 37.08
C LYS A 8 -2.88 -6.73 35.62
N ARG A 9 -4.15 -6.97 35.28
CA ARG A 9 -4.75 -6.52 34.03
C ARG A 9 -4.78 -4.99 34.02
N PHE A 10 -3.88 -4.37 33.27
CA PHE A 10 -4.08 -3.02 32.77
C PHE A 10 -5.40 -3.01 32.00
N ARG A 11 -6.42 -2.32 32.53
CA ARG A 11 -7.53 -1.82 31.72
C ARG A 11 -7.08 -0.47 31.19
N PRO A 12 -6.89 -0.29 29.87
CA PRO A 12 -6.80 1.04 29.31
C PRO A 12 -8.14 1.73 29.61
N ALA A 13 -8.09 2.93 30.16
CA ALA A 13 -9.26 3.80 30.26
C ALA A 13 -9.84 3.95 28.84
N PHE A 14 -11.02 3.38 28.63
CA PHE A 14 -11.76 3.54 27.39
C PHE A 14 -12.30 4.97 27.41
N GLU A 15 -11.52 5.90 26.86
CA GLU A 15 -12.02 7.24 26.55
C GLU A 15 -13.20 7.09 25.60
N ARG A 16 -14.39 7.38 26.11
CA ARG A 16 -15.65 7.42 25.35
C ARG A 16 -15.66 8.66 24.45
N GLY A 17 -14.73 8.75 23.52
CA GLY A 17 -14.92 9.52 22.31
C GLY A 17 -15.85 8.72 21.41
N THR A 18 -16.97 9.33 20.99
CA THR A 18 -17.84 8.78 19.94
C THR A 18 -16.98 8.46 18.72
N VAL A 19 -16.81 7.17 18.43
CA VAL A 19 -16.02 6.75 17.27
C VAL A 19 -16.85 7.05 16.04
N SER A 20 -16.42 8.02 15.22
CA SER A 20 -17.14 8.42 14.02
C SER A 20 -16.87 7.40 12.91
N GLU A 21 -17.88 6.59 12.59
CA GLU A 21 -17.86 5.66 11.45
C GLU A 21 -17.56 6.38 10.13
N HIS A 22 -17.99 7.65 10.02
CA HIS A 22 -17.71 8.53 8.88
C HIS A 22 -16.20 8.76 8.69
N GLN A 23 -15.47 9.09 9.76
CA GLN A 23 -14.02 9.33 9.69
C GLN A 23 -13.25 8.06 9.28
N PHE A 24 -13.71 6.89 9.71
CA PHE A 24 -13.11 5.62 9.29
C PHE A 24 -13.30 5.36 7.80
N LEU A 25 -14.52 5.61 7.28
CA LEU A 25 -14.81 5.45 5.85
C LEU A 25 -14.03 6.45 4.99
N GLU A 26 -13.89 7.70 5.44
CA GLU A 26 -13.06 8.71 4.77
C GLU A 26 -11.59 8.30 4.72
N LEU A 27 -11.00 7.88 5.84
CA LEU A 27 -9.61 7.41 5.88
C LEU A 27 -9.40 6.14 5.04
N GLN A 28 -10.40 5.26 4.95
CA GLN A 28 -10.33 4.08 4.09
C GLN A 28 -10.35 4.47 2.60
N ALA A 29 -11.20 5.42 2.22
CA ALA A 29 -11.26 5.96 0.86
C ALA A 29 -9.96 6.70 0.50
N GLU A 30 -9.42 7.49 1.43
CA GLU A 30 -8.14 8.18 1.29
C GLU A 30 -6.97 7.21 1.15
N THR A 31 -6.93 6.15 1.95
CA THR A 31 -5.91 5.09 1.83
C THR A 31 -5.97 4.41 0.46
N HIS A 32 -7.18 4.17 -0.07
CA HIS A 32 -7.34 3.60 -1.41
C HIS A 32 -6.92 4.58 -2.52
N ARG A 33 -7.23 5.87 -2.37
CA ARG A 33 -6.78 6.93 -3.26
C ARG A 33 -5.26 7.04 -3.28
N LEU A 34 -4.63 7.11 -2.10
CA LEU A 34 -3.17 7.18 -1.96
C LEU A 34 -2.47 5.96 -2.58
N LYS A 35 -3.04 4.75 -2.45
CA LYS A 35 -2.50 3.56 -3.14
C LYS A 35 -2.52 3.69 -4.66
N LYS A 36 -3.61 4.18 -5.24
CA LYS A 36 -3.68 4.44 -6.70
C LYS A 36 -2.67 5.49 -7.14
N GLU A 37 -2.50 6.54 -6.34
CA GLU A 37 -1.59 7.64 -6.64
C GLU A 37 -0.12 7.20 -6.54
N ILE A 38 0.23 6.34 -5.57
CA ILE A 38 1.54 5.69 -5.48
C ILE A 38 1.80 4.82 -6.71
N ALA A 39 0.84 3.98 -7.12
CA ALA A 39 0.99 3.14 -8.30
C ALA A 39 1.22 3.97 -9.58
N ASN A 40 0.46 5.05 -9.76
CA ASN A 40 0.64 5.96 -10.90
C ASN A 40 2.01 6.64 -10.90
N ARG A 41 2.50 7.05 -9.72
CA ARG A 41 3.84 7.65 -9.61
C ARG A 41 4.96 6.63 -9.83
N ASP A 42 4.79 5.40 -9.38
CA ASP A 42 5.73 4.31 -9.67
C ASP A 42 5.83 4.05 -11.19
N ASP A 43 4.71 4.09 -11.90
CA ASP A 43 4.71 3.94 -13.36
C ASP A 43 5.35 5.14 -14.07
N GLN A 44 5.11 6.38 -13.58
CA GLN A 44 5.82 7.56 -14.06
C GLN A 44 7.33 7.46 -13.81
N HIS A 45 7.74 6.95 -12.64
CA HIS A 45 9.15 6.75 -12.30
C HIS A 45 9.80 5.71 -13.21
N LYS A 46 9.16 4.55 -13.45
CA LYS A 46 9.63 3.55 -14.42
C LYS A 46 9.81 4.16 -15.81
N MET A 47 8.84 4.96 -16.26
CA MET A 47 8.92 5.64 -17.56
C MET A 47 10.08 6.65 -17.64
N LEU A 48 10.35 7.38 -16.56
CA LEU A 48 11.50 8.28 -16.48
C LEU A 48 12.83 7.51 -16.49
N VAL A 49 12.95 6.39 -15.79
CA VAL A 49 14.14 5.51 -15.85
C VAL A 49 14.40 5.06 -17.29
N VAL A 50 13.36 4.60 -18.00
CA VAL A 50 13.49 4.17 -19.40
C VAL A 50 13.91 5.33 -20.30
N LYS A 51 13.34 6.52 -20.13
CA LYS A 51 13.72 7.73 -20.89
C LYS A 51 15.17 8.13 -20.62
N LEU A 52 15.61 8.11 -19.36
CA LEU A 52 16.98 8.39 -18.97
C LEU A 52 17.95 7.39 -19.60
N HIS A 53 17.65 6.09 -19.52
CA HIS A 53 18.50 5.06 -20.11
C HIS A 53 18.60 5.21 -21.64
N ARG A 54 17.48 5.47 -22.33
CA ARG A 54 17.50 5.75 -23.78
C ARG A 54 18.32 6.99 -24.13
N ALA A 55 18.22 8.06 -23.33
CA ALA A 55 19.00 9.27 -23.52
C ALA A 55 20.50 9.02 -23.31
N GLN A 56 20.88 8.24 -22.30
CA GLN A 56 22.27 7.84 -22.04
C GLN A 56 22.84 6.97 -23.15
N GLU A 57 22.09 5.99 -23.65
CA GLU A 57 22.52 5.15 -24.79
C GLU A 57 22.62 5.96 -26.09
N ALA A 58 21.71 6.91 -26.33
CA ALA A 58 21.82 7.83 -27.45
C ALA A 58 23.06 8.73 -27.34
N ALA A 59 23.36 9.26 -26.15
CA ALA A 59 24.56 10.06 -25.90
C ALA A 59 25.85 9.24 -26.10
N LYS A 60 25.92 7.99 -25.62
CA LYS A 60 27.05 7.09 -25.87
C LYS A 60 27.23 6.77 -27.35
N LYS A 61 26.14 6.53 -28.09
CA LYS A 61 26.18 6.26 -29.52
C LYS A 61 26.69 7.49 -30.30
N ASN A 62 26.23 8.68 -29.93
CA ASN A 62 26.70 9.93 -30.50
C ASN A 62 28.19 10.14 -30.20
N LEU A 63 28.64 9.92 -28.96
CA LEU A 63 30.06 10.01 -28.59
C LEU A 63 30.95 9.06 -29.41
N ARG A 64 30.52 7.81 -29.62
CA ARG A 64 31.24 6.85 -30.46
C ARG A 64 31.34 7.33 -31.91
N ALA A 65 30.24 7.83 -32.46
CA ALA A 65 30.23 8.42 -33.81
C ALA A 65 31.14 9.65 -33.91
N THR A 66 31.20 10.49 -32.87
CA THR A 66 32.11 11.64 -32.76
C THR A 66 33.57 11.22 -32.74
N VAL A 67 33.93 10.23 -31.93
CA VAL A 67 35.31 9.72 -31.84
C VAL A 67 35.71 9.07 -33.16
N GLU A 68 34.81 8.30 -33.78
CA GLU A 68 35.05 7.61 -35.05
C GLU A 68 35.19 8.61 -36.23
N GLN A 69 34.37 9.67 -36.29
CA GLN A 69 34.53 10.74 -37.28
C GLN A 69 35.76 11.62 -37.03
N ALA A 70 36.12 11.87 -35.76
CA ALA A 70 37.34 12.62 -35.42
C ALA A 70 38.62 11.85 -35.82
N LEU A 71 38.59 10.51 -35.81
CA LEU A 71 39.67 9.64 -36.27
C LEU A 71 39.79 9.59 -37.81
N VAL A 72 38.71 9.87 -38.55
CA VAL A 72 38.58 9.65 -40.01
C VAL A 72 38.74 10.94 -40.84
N VAL A 73 39.36 11.99 -40.29
CA VAL A 73 39.57 13.33 -40.90
C VAL A 73 38.54 14.34 -40.41
N SER A 74 39.00 15.38 -39.73
CA SER A 74 38.21 16.61 -39.58
C SER A 74 39.09 17.84 -39.73
N LYS A 75 39.13 18.37 -40.96
CA LYS A 75 39.57 19.74 -41.25
C LYS A 75 38.41 20.75 -41.11
N ASP A 76 37.19 20.28 -40.87
CA ASP A 76 35.98 21.10 -40.88
C ASP A 76 35.52 21.45 -39.46
N LYS A 77 35.90 22.66 -39.03
CA LYS A 77 35.62 23.18 -37.68
C LYS A 77 34.13 23.26 -37.37
N ASN A 78 33.28 23.44 -38.40
CA ASN A 78 31.84 23.57 -38.22
C ASN A 78 31.19 22.24 -37.82
N ALA A 79 31.67 21.13 -38.38
CA ALA A 79 31.20 19.79 -38.02
C ALA A 79 31.56 19.45 -36.56
N VAL A 80 32.80 19.73 -36.14
CA VAL A 80 33.25 19.49 -34.76
C VAL A 80 32.45 20.33 -33.75
N MET A 81 32.20 21.60 -34.07
CA MET A 81 31.40 22.48 -33.22
C MET A 81 29.94 22.00 -33.10
N ALA A 82 29.33 21.54 -34.20
CA ALA A 82 27.98 21.00 -34.18
C ALA A 82 27.86 19.73 -33.31
N MET A 83 28.88 18.86 -33.35
CA MET A 83 28.94 17.66 -32.51
C MET A 83 29.10 17.99 -31.04
N PHE A 84 29.93 18.97 -30.70
CA PHE A 84 30.10 19.44 -29.32
C PHE A 84 28.81 20.05 -28.75
N LEU A 85 28.11 20.88 -29.55
CA LEU A 85 26.80 21.42 -29.18
C LEU A 85 25.75 20.32 -28.99
N GLN A 86 25.72 19.32 -29.88
CA GLN A 86 24.80 18.19 -29.76
C GLN A 86 25.07 17.35 -28.51
N GLN A 87 26.34 17.20 -28.13
CA GLN A 87 26.73 16.49 -26.92
C GLN A 87 26.37 17.24 -25.65
N ASN A 88 26.63 18.55 -25.58
CA ASN A 88 26.21 19.39 -24.45
C ASN A 88 24.69 19.36 -24.26
N ASN A 89 23.92 19.47 -25.35
CA ASN A 89 22.46 19.36 -25.28
C ASN A 89 21.97 17.99 -24.77
N ALA A 90 22.70 16.91 -25.10
CA ALA A 90 22.39 15.57 -24.61
C ALA A 90 22.73 15.43 -23.11
N GLU A 91 23.85 16.00 -22.67
CA GLU A 91 24.27 16.01 -21.27
C GLU A 91 23.32 16.83 -20.39
N GLU A 92 22.90 18.03 -20.83
CA GLU A 92 21.89 18.84 -20.13
C GLU A 92 20.57 18.07 -19.96
N LYS A 93 20.13 17.36 -21.01
CA LYS A 93 18.89 16.58 -20.96
C LYS A 93 18.99 15.36 -20.03
N ILE A 94 20.17 14.75 -19.92
CA ILE A 94 20.44 13.69 -18.95
C ILE A 94 20.37 14.26 -17.53
N GLN A 95 21.02 15.39 -17.27
CA GLN A 95 20.99 16.05 -15.96
C GLN A 95 19.57 16.45 -15.55
N GLU A 96 18.77 16.99 -16.47
CA GLU A 96 17.37 17.34 -16.22
C GLU A 96 16.53 16.09 -15.85
N LEU A 97 16.71 14.99 -16.57
CA LEU A 97 16.01 13.73 -16.30
C LEU A 97 16.44 13.11 -14.98
N GLU A 98 17.72 13.16 -14.62
CA GLU A 98 18.23 12.71 -13.31
C GLU A 98 17.65 13.52 -12.15
N LEU A 99 17.53 14.85 -12.32
CA LEU A 99 16.98 15.73 -11.30
C LEU A 99 15.49 15.44 -11.08
N LYS A 100 14.72 15.29 -12.17
CA LYS A 100 13.31 14.85 -12.12
C LYS A 100 13.15 13.47 -11.48
N LEU A 101 14.09 12.56 -11.70
CA LEU A 101 14.09 11.23 -11.07
C LEU A 101 14.27 11.34 -9.55
N ARG A 102 15.24 12.15 -9.10
CA ARG A 102 15.50 12.37 -7.67
C ARG A 102 14.33 13.05 -6.97
N GLU A 103 13.73 14.05 -7.59
CA GLU A 103 12.53 14.73 -7.06
C GLU A 103 11.33 13.79 -6.99
N GLY A 104 11.05 13.07 -8.09
CA GLY A 104 9.99 12.06 -8.12
C GLY A 104 10.17 10.98 -7.04
N HIS A 105 11.41 10.57 -6.76
CA HIS A 105 11.69 9.60 -5.70
C HIS A 105 11.43 10.18 -4.29
N ARG A 106 11.79 11.45 -4.04
CA ARG A 106 11.50 12.13 -2.76
C ARG A 106 9.99 12.25 -2.54
N ASP A 107 9.24 12.60 -3.58
CA ASP A 107 7.79 12.74 -3.49
C ASP A 107 7.09 11.39 -3.30
N ALA A 108 7.52 10.35 -4.02
CA ALA A 108 7.03 8.98 -3.79
C ALA A 108 7.25 8.52 -2.35
N LYS A 109 8.40 8.86 -1.75
CA LYS A 109 8.71 8.55 -0.35
C LYS A 109 7.76 9.25 0.62
N LYS A 110 7.52 10.56 0.44
CA LYS A 110 6.57 11.32 1.28
C LYS A 110 5.16 10.74 1.22
N TYR A 111 4.68 10.36 0.04
CA TYR A 111 3.36 9.76 -0.13
C TYR A 111 3.26 8.35 0.48
N LEU A 112 4.33 7.57 0.43
CA LEU A 112 4.43 6.28 1.13
C LEU A 112 4.35 6.45 2.65
N GLU A 113 5.00 7.48 3.20
CA GLU A 113 4.92 7.81 4.63
C GLU A 113 3.49 8.22 5.01
N HIS A 114 2.87 9.14 4.27
CA HIS A 114 1.47 9.53 4.49
C HIS A 114 0.49 8.35 4.38
N SER A 115 0.69 7.46 3.40
CA SER A 115 -0.15 6.26 3.26
C SER A 115 0.01 5.29 4.45
N ARG A 116 1.20 5.18 5.04
CA ARG A 116 1.44 4.37 6.25
C ARG A 116 0.74 4.98 7.46
N GLU A 117 0.81 6.30 7.61
CA GLU A 117 0.16 7.05 8.69
C GLU A 117 -1.36 6.89 8.61
N SER A 118 -1.99 7.18 7.46
CA SER A 118 -3.44 7.02 7.28
C SER A 118 -3.89 5.56 7.51
N LYS A 119 -3.08 4.57 7.11
CA LYS A 119 -3.39 3.15 7.37
C LYS A 119 -3.30 2.81 8.86
N ALA A 120 -2.31 3.34 9.58
CA ALA A 120 -2.17 3.13 11.01
C ALA A 120 -3.34 3.74 11.79
N GLU A 121 -3.78 4.94 11.40
CA GLU A 121 -4.96 5.60 11.96
C GLU A 121 -6.24 4.81 11.70
N ALA A 122 -6.46 4.36 10.46
CA ALA A 122 -7.61 3.52 10.12
C ALA A 122 -7.62 2.20 10.92
N GLU A 123 -6.46 1.57 11.13
CA GLU A 123 -6.35 0.34 11.93
C GLU A 123 -6.62 0.60 13.42
N SER A 124 -6.17 1.74 13.95
CA SER A 124 -6.47 2.20 15.31
C SER A 124 -7.98 2.42 15.51
N LEU A 125 -8.63 3.11 14.57
CA LEU A 125 -10.08 3.32 14.58
C LEU A 125 -10.85 2.00 14.47
N ARG A 126 -10.41 1.09 13.60
CA ARG A 126 -10.99 -0.27 13.49
C ARG A 126 -10.92 -1.01 14.82
N LYS A 127 -9.77 -1.00 15.50
CA LYS A 127 -9.60 -1.63 16.82
C LYS A 127 -10.51 -1.01 17.87
N ARG A 128 -10.68 0.32 17.85
CA ARG A 128 -11.62 1.03 18.73
C ARG A 128 -13.07 0.64 18.45
N LEU A 129 -13.50 0.66 17.19
CA LEU A 129 -14.84 0.22 16.77
C LEU A 129 -15.11 -1.23 17.17
N GLU A 130 -14.18 -2.14 16.91
CA GLU A 130 -14.31 -3.55 17.27
C GLU A 130 -14.37 -3.73 18.79
N GLY A 131 -13.60 -2.95 19.56
CA GLY A 131 -13.69 -2.88 21.01
C GLY A 131 -15.07 -2.43 21.50
N THR A 132 -15.64 -1.39 20.88
CA THR A 132 -17.00 -0.90 21.18
C THR A 132 -18.05 -1.95 20.82
N VAL A 133 -17.97 -2.58 19.64
CA VAL A 133 -18.90 -3.64 19.22
C VAL A 133 -18.80 -4.86 20.15
N ARG A 134 -17.60 -5.27 20.54
CA ARG A 134 -17.38 -6.36 21.51
C ARG A 134 -17.93 -5.98 22.89
N ALA A 135 -17.81 -4.73 23.32
CA ALA A 135 -18.41 -4.24 24.57
C ALA A 135 -19.95 -4.29 24.50
N SER A 136 -20.55 -3.85 23.39
CA SER A 136 -22.00 -3.93 23.13
C SER A 136 -22.51 -5.37 23.02
N ARG A 137 -21.70 -6.31 22.50
CA ARG A 137 -22.04 -7.74 22.46
C ARG A 137 -21.90 -8.42 23.83
N ARG A 138 -21.03 -7.92 24.71
CA ARG A 138 -20.85 -8.43 26.09
C ARG A 138 -21.91 -7.93 27.06
N THR A 139 -22.58 -6.83 26.74
CA THR A 139 -23.85 -6.48 27.39
C THR A 139 -24.95 -7.36 26.82
N ARG A 140 -25.17 -8.53 27.43
CA ARG A 140 -26.32 -9.39 27.11
C ARG A 140 -27.59 -8.54 27.24
N PRO A 141 -28.47 -8.46 26.22
CA PRO A 141 -29.77 -7.84 26.40
C PRO A 141 -30.47 -8.54 27.58
N PRO A 142 -31.09 -7.79 28.50
CA PRO A 142 -31.70 -8.39 29.69
C PRO A 142 -32.70 -9.45 29.24
N THR A 143 -32.52 -10.68 29.72
CA THR A 143 -33.44 -11.76 29.35
C THR A 143 -34.83 -11.47 29.92
N PRO A 144 -35.92 -12.02 29.35
CA PRO A 144 -37.27 -11.86 29.92
C PRO A 144 -37.33 -12.19 31.42
N LEU A 145 -36.50 -13.13 31.88
CA LEU A 145 -36.33 -13.47 33.30
C LEU A 145 -35.64 -12.37 34.12
N ASP A 146 -34.65 -11.67 33.57
CA ASP A 146 -33.99 -10.53 34.23
C ASP A 146 -34.93 -9.33 34.35
N VAL A 147 -35.73 -9.10 33.31
CA VAL A 147 -36.78 -8.07 33.28
C VAL A 147 -37.87 -8.42 34.29
N SER A 148 -38.33 -9.68 34.31
CA SER A 148 -39.32 -10.19 35.26
C SER A 148 -38.84 -10.06 36.71
N ARG A 149 -37.59 -10.44 37.03
CA ARG A 149 -36.99 -10.24 38.37
C ARG A 149 -36.91 -8.77 38.78
N ARG A 150 -36.67 -7.84 37.84
CA ARG A 150 -36.68 -6.41 38.12
C ARG A 150 -38.09 -5.92 38.44
N TYR A 151 -39.09 -6.34 37.67
CA TYR A 151 -40.50 -6.05 37.96
C TYR A 151 -40.94 -6.66 39.28
N GLU A 152 -40.52 -7.88 39.60
CA GLU A 152 -40.85 -8.54 40.87
C GLU A 152 -40.26 -7.79 42.08
N LYS A 153 -39.02 -7.29 41.97
CA LYS A 153 -38.42 -6.42 43.00
C LYS A 153 -39.16 -5.08 43.14
N MET A 154 -39.60 -4.50 42.02
CA MET A 154 -40.37 -3.26 42.02
C MET A 154 -41.75 -3.47 42.65
N VAL A 155 -42.43 -4.56 42.31
CA VAL A 155 -43.72 -4.94 42.91
C VAL A 155 -43.57 -5.21 44.41
N LYS A 156 -42.49 -5.86 44.85
CA LYS A 156 -42.21 -6.05 46.29
C LYS A 156 -42.03 -4.71 47.02
N LYS A 157 -41.31 -3.75 46.41
CA LYS A 157 -41.18 -2.39 46.98
C LYS A 157 -42.51 -1.64 47.05
N LEU A 158 -43.31 -1.69 45.99
CA LEU A 158 -44.62 -1.05 45.95
C LEU A 158 -45.59 -1.68 46.94
N LYS A 159 -45.59 -3.02 47.10
CA LYS A 159 -46.38 -3.70 48.13
C LYS A 159 -45.98 -3.29 49.54
N MET A 160 -44.67 -3.14 49.80
CA MET A 160 -44.17 -2.66 51.09
C MET A 160 -44.61 -1.22 51.37
N GLN A 161 -44.55 -0.33 50.37
CA GLN A 161 -45.07 1.04 50.50
C GLN A 161 -46.58 1.07 50.74
N LEU A 162 -47.35 0.22 50.05
CA LEU A 162 -48.79 0.11 50.27
C LEU A 162 -49.12 -0.33 51.70
N MET A 163 -48.38 -1.30 52.24
CA MET A 163 -48.55 -1.78 53.61
C MET A 163 -48.28 -0.67 54.63
N ILE A 164 -47.21 0.11 54.44
CA ILE A 164 -46.90 1.26 55.29
C ILE A 164 -48.05 2.28 55.27
N LEU A 165 -48.53 2.65 54.08
CA LEU A 165 -49.64 3.59 53.94
C LEU A 165 -50.96 3.05 54.52
N GLN A 166 -51.17 1.74 54.49
CA GLN A 166 -52.34 1.11 55.12
C GLN A 166 -52.26 1.15 56.64
N GLU A 167 -51.08 0.90 57.22
CA GLU A 167 -50.87 1.01 58.66
C GLU A 167 -50.98 2.46 59.13
N GLU A 168 -50.41 3.42 58.40
CA GLU A 168 -50.58 4.86 58.68
C GLU A 168 -52.06 5.27 58.63
N ASN A 169 -52.83 4.80 57.64
CA ASN A 169 -54.27 5.07 57.59
C ASN A 169 -55.04 4.43 58.76
N LYS A 170 -54.61 3.26 59.22
CA LYS A 170 -55.20 2.58 60.37
C LYS A 170 -54.89 3.32 61.67
N GLU A 171 -53.65 3.79 61.84
CA GLU A 171 -53.27 4.65 62.96
C GLU A 171 -54.04 5.97 62.94
N LEU A 172 -54.19 6.61 61.78
CA LEU A 172 -54.99 7.83 61.66
C LEU A 172 -56.46 7.60 62.03
N ARG A 173 -57.06 6.51 61.55
CA ARG A 173 -58.43 6.12 61.93
C ARG A 173 -58.55 5.87 63.43
N ASN A 174 -57.59 5.16 64.02
CA ASN A 174 -57.58 4.91 65.46
C ASN A 174 -57.44 6.22 66.24
N ARG A 175 -56.55 7.14 65.84
CA ARG A 175 -56.45 8.48 66.45
C ARG A 175 -57.73 9.30 66.30
N THR A 176 -58.45 9.19 65.18
CA THR A 176 -59.76 9.83 65.02
C THR A 176 -60.81 9.21 65.93
N ILE A 177 -60.78 7.90 66.14
CA ILE A 177 -61.67 7.20 67.09
C ILE A 177 -61.31 7.58 68.53
N ASP A 178 -60.03 7.66 68.87
CA ASP A 178 -59.54 8.08 70.19
C ASP A 178 -59.95 9.55 70.48
N GLN A 179 -59.86 10.44 69.49
CA GLN A 179 -60.37 11.82 69.59
C GLN A 179 -61.90 11.92 69.72
N LEU A 180 -62.64 10.89 69.30
CA LEU A 180 -64.10 10.80 69.46
C LEU A 180 -64.51 10.10 70.76
N THR A 181 -63.60 9.38 71.42
CA THR A 181 -63.84 8.64 72.67
C THR A 181 -63.29 9.38 73.90
N ASP A 182 -62.26 10.21 73.75
CA ASP A 182 -61.83 11.20 74.74
C ASP A 182 -62.54 12.54 74.50
N GLY A 183 -63.88 12.54 74.62
CA GLY A 183 -64.63 13.76 74.82
C GLY A 183 -64.56 14.18 76.29
N PRO A 184 -64.19 15.44 76.63
CA PRO A 184 -64.61 15.99 77.90
C PRO A 184 -66.13 16.17 77.88
N ASP A 185 -66.78 15.69 78.94
CA ASP A 185 -68.14 16.05 79.31
C ASP A 185 -68.32 17.57 79.17
N CYS A 186 -69.33 17.98 78.40
CA CYS A 186 -70.35 18.96 78.78
C CYS A 186 -70.98 19.60 77.53
N SER A 187 -72.26 19.29 77.34
CA SER A 187 -73.34 20.20 76.93
C SER A 187 -73.04 21.21 75.79
N LYS A 188 -73.54 20.89 74.59
CA LYS A 188 -74.34 21.82 73.76
C LYS A 188 -74.97 21.06 72.59
N SER A 189 -76.24 21.35 72.36
CA SER A 189 -77.18 20.69 71.45
C SER A 189 -76.78 20.74 69.96
N PRO A 190 -77.29 19.82 69.12
CA PRO A 190 -76.85 19.65 67.75
C PRO A 190 -77.65 20.53 66.78
N SER A 191 -76.95 21.43 66.10
CA SER A 191 -77.47 22.10 64.90
C SER A 191 -76.34 22.21 63.88
N ASP A 192 -76.63 21.71 62.67
CA ASP A 192 -75.93 22.00 61.41
C ASP A 192 -74.48 21.53 61.22
N ALA A 193 -74.35 20.35 60.60
CA ALA A 193 -73.29 20.10 59.62
C ALA A 193 -73.71 18.99 58.64
N ARG A 194 -74.43 19.39 57.60
CA ARG A 194 -74.77 18.57 56.43
C ARG A 194 -73.48 18.40 55.59
N LEU A 195 -72.73 17.34 55.83
CA LEU A 195 -71.57 16.97 55.02
C LEU A 195 -72.03 16.23 53.75
N GLU A 196 -72.00 16.95 52.64
CA GLU A 196 -72.15 16.40 51.28
C GLU A 196 -71.01 15.43 51.00
N ILE A 197 -71.35 14.15 50.82
CA ILE A 197 -70.47 13.14 50.26
C ILE A 197 -70.39 13.40 48.76
N VAL A 198 -69.39 14.17 48.33
CA VAL A 198 -69.05 14.34 46.91
C VAL A 198 -68.28 13.10 46.47
N SER A 199 -68.99 12.15 45.86
CA SER A 199 -68.40 11.02 45.15
C SER A 199 -67.73 11.50 43.85
N HIS A 200 -66.45 11.85 43.91
CA HIS A 200 -65.64 12.01 42.70
C HIS A 200 -65.24 10.64 42.14
N VAL A 201 -66.03 10.17 41.18
CA VAL A 201 -65.71 9.06 40.28
C VAL A 201 -64.56 9.53 39.37
N VAL A 202 -63.36 9.02 39.62
CA VAL A 202 -62.19 9.20 38.77
C VAL A 202 -62.33 8.31 37.54
N ARG A 203 -62.61 8.92 36.38
CA ARG A 203 -62.52 8.29 35.06
C ARG A 203 -61.04 8.09 34.67
N PRO A 204 -60.63 6.92 34.14
CA PRO A 204 -59.30 6.76 33.56
C PRO A 204 -59.24 7.40 32.17
N THR A 205 -58.21 8.21 31.94
CA THR A 205 -57.89 8.85 30.66
C THR A 205 -57.18 7.85 29.74
N SER A 206 -57.85 7.43 28.66
CA SER A 206 -57.20 6.72 27.55
C SER A 206 -56.52 7.74 26.64
N SER A 207 -55.19 7.70 26.60
CA SER A 207 -54.37 8.40 25.64
C SER A 207 -54.54 7.81 24.23
N GLN A 208 -55.24 8.52 23.34
CA GLN A 208 -55.20 8.24 21.90
C GLN A 208 -54.12 9.07 21.22
N THR A 209 -53.22 8.35 20.58
CA THR A 209 -52.13 8.80 19.72
C THR A 209 -52.69 9.40 18.44
N LYS A 210 -52.37 10.67 18.15
CA LYS A 210 -52.60 11.29 16.84
C LYS A 210 -51.79 10.56 15.77
N ARG A 211 -52.45 10.04 14.74
CA ARG A 211 -51.84 9.83 13.41
C ARG A 211 -52.64 10.59 12.36
N SER A 212 -51.93 11.53 11.77
CA SER A 212 -52.23 12.32 10.58
C SER A 212 -52.37 11.43 9.35
N GLY A 213 -53.33 11.75 8.48
CA GLY A 213 -53.50 11.11 7.18
C GLY A 213 -54.65 11.73 6.39
N ARG A 214 -54.35 12.79 5.63
CA ARG A 214 -55.16 13.30 4.51
C ARG A 214 -55.63 12.15 3.63
N HIS A 215 -56.85 12.21 3.09
CA HIS A 215 -57.10 12.17 1.64
C HIS A 215 -58.48 12.77 1.32
N LYS A 216 -58.51 13.50 0.21
CA LYS A 216 -59.61 14.25 -0.42
C LYS A 216 -60.39 13.32 -1.37
N GLN A 217 -61.55 13.84 -1.81
CA GLN A 217 -62.38 13.44 -2.97
C GLN A 217 -63.21 12.17 -2.73
N GLN A 218 -64.50 12.10 -3.10
CA GLN A 218 -65.27 12.89 -4.07
C GLN A 218 -66.76 12.69 -3.73
N ASP A 219 -67.48 13.79 -3.53
CA ASP A 219 -68.93 13.82 -3.74
C ASP A 219 -69.17 13.81 -5.24
N ASP A 220 -70.08 12.98 -5.72
CA ASP A 220 -70.97 13.31 -6.85
C ASP A 220 -72.05 12.24 -7.08
N GLN A 221 -73.28 12.75 -7.20
CA GLN A 221 -74.40 12.27 -8.01
C GLN A 221 -75.23 11.08 -7.50
N ASN A 222 -76.42 11.38 -6.97
CA ASN A 222 -77.66 11.17 -7.72
C ASN A 222 -78.87 11.77 -6.98
N ASP A 223 -79.16 13.04 -7.29
CA ASP A 223 -80.52 13.59 -7.23
C ASP A 223 -81.18 13.34 -8.60
N HIS A 224 -82.35 12.71 -8.61
CA HIS A 224 -83.48 13.03 -9.51
C HIS A 224 -84.64 12.06 -9.25
N MET A 225 -85.73 12.60 -8.70
CA MET A 225 -87.08 12.61 -9.27
C MET A 225 -88.09 12.80 -8.12
N ALA A 226 -88.35 14.06 -7.81
CA ALA A 226 -89.56 14.48 -7.12
C ALA A 226 -90.51 15.10 -8.17
N GLU A 227 -91.79 14.72 -8.04
CA GLU A 227 -93.01 15.33 -8.60
C GLU A 227 -93.78 14.46 -9.60
N ALA A 228 -94.92 13.92 -9.14
CA ALA A 228 -96.25 14.36 -9.59
C ALA A 228 -97.36 13.55 -8.90
N GLY A 229 -98.40 14.26 -8.44
CA GLY A 229 -99.77 13.86 -8.78
C GLY A 229 -100.60 13.04 -7.79
N THR A 230 -101.31 13.77 -6.93
CA THR A 230 -102.78 13.67 -6.69
C THR A 230 -103.42 12.42 -6.05
N ASN A 231 -104.13 12.72 -4.96
CA ASN A 231 -105.48 12.30 -4.58
C ASN A 231 -105.77 10.80 -4.34
N GLY A 232 -106.14 10.49 -3.10
CA GLY A 232 -106.84 9.26 -2.77
C GLY A 232 -106.85 9.00 -1.28
N ALA A 233 -107.83 9.56 -0.59
CA ALA A 233 -108.20 9.09 0.73
C ALA A 233 -108.62 7.62 0.63
N CYS A 234 -107.74 6.70 1.02
CA CYS A 234 -108.10 5.32 1.32
C CYS A 234 -107.69 5.02 2.75
N ILE A 235 -108.74 4.88 3.54
CA ILE A 235 -108.84 4.38 4.90
C ILE A 235 -107.82 3.28 5.18
N ALA A 236 -107.18 3.43 6.34
CA ALA A 236 -106.36 2.45 7.00
C ALA A 236 -106.96 1.04 6.95
N VAL A 237 -106.25 0.13 6.29
CA VAL A 237 -106.01 -1.22 6.82
C VAL A 237 -104.55 -1.55 6.49
N MET A 238 -103.63 -0.94 7.25
CA MET A 238 -102.28 -1.49 7.41
C MET A 238 -102.43 -2.78 8.21
N GLN A 239 -102.78 -3.88 7.54
CA GLN A 239 -102.46 -5.20 8.06
C GLN A 239 -100.94 -5.22 8.21
N SER A 240 -100.47 -5.10 9.44
CA SER A 240 -99.08 -5.37 9.78
C SER A 240 -98.70 -6.68 9.08
N PRO A 241 -97.60 -6.71 8.31
CA PRO A 241 -97.13 -7.95 7.70
C PRO A 241 -97.14 -9.03 8.78
N PRO A 242 -97.67 -10.24 8.51
CA PRO A 242 -97.69 -11.30 9.52
C PRO A 242 -96.28 -11.44 10.08
N LYS A 243 -96.10 -11.53 11.41
CA LYS A 243 -94.78 -11.46 12.10
C LYS A 243 -93.67 -12.25 11.40
N LYS A 244 -93.99 -13.44 10.88
CA LYS A 244 -93.09 -14.29 10.09
C LYS A 244 -92.43 -13.56 8.90
N LEU A 245 -93.18 -12.70 8.22
CA LEU A 245 -92.74 -11.93 7.06
C LEU A 245 -91.78 -10.79 7.49
N GLN A 246 -92.02 -10.18 8.64
CA GLN A 246 -91.12 -9.17 9.23
C GLN A 246 -89.80 -9.79 9.71
N ASP A 247 -89.86 -10.99 10.32
CA ASP A 247 -88.68 -11.74 10.72
C ASP A 247 -87.83 -12.14 9.50
N THR A 248 -88.46 -12.62 8.42
CA THR A 248 -87.75 -12.94 7.17
C THR A 248 -87.09 -11.73 6.51
N TYR A 249 -87.67 -10.53 6.61
CA TYR A 249 -87.04 -9.31 6.11
C TYR A 249 -85.83 -8.89 6.95
N SER A 250 -85.89 -9.06 8.27
CA SER A 250 -84.77 -8.80 9.17
C SER A 250 -83.60 -9.75 8.87
N GLU A 251 -83.89 -11.05 8.73
CA GLU A 251 -82.90 -12.08 8.36
C GLU A 251 -82.27 -11.79 7.01
N LEU A 252 -83.07 -11.47 5.98
CA LEU A 252 -82.57 -11.11 4.66
C LEU A 252 -81.67 -9.86 4.68
N ASN A 253 -81.99 -8.87 5.50
CA ASN A 253 -81.15 -7.67 5.66
C ASN A 253 -79.84 -7.96 6.40
N GLN A 254 -79.86 -8.83 7.41
CA GLN A 254 -78.64 -9.31 8.06
C GLN A 254 -77.77 -10.11 7.09
N GLU A 255 -78.36 -10.98 6.29
CA GLU A 255 -77.67 -11.76 5.26
C GLU A 255 -77.05 -10.85 4.19
N ARG A 256 -77.77 -9.80 3.75
CA ARG A 256 -77.23 -8.77 2.84
C ARG A 256 -76.05 -8.03 3.45
N LYS A 257 -76.09 -7.71 4.74
CA LYS A 257 -74.99 -7.05 5.46
C LYS A 257 -73.76 -7.96 5.55
N LEU A 258 -73.95 -9.22 5.94
CA LEU A 258 -72.88 -10.22 5.97
C LEU A 258 -72.28 -10.44 4.59
N ARG A 259 -73.11 -10.48 3.53
CA ARG A 259 -72.64 -10.60 2.15
C ARG A 259 -71.78 -9.41 1.72
N LEU A 260 -72.15 -8.20 2.11
CA LEU A 260 -71.35 -6.99 1.86
C LEU A 260 -70.01 -7.03 2.60
N GLU A 261 -70.02 -7.44 3.88
CA GLU A 261 -68.80 -7.59 4.68
C GLU A 261 -67.85 -8.65 4.07
N LEU A 262 -68.37 -9.81 3.69
CA LEU A 262 -67.60 -10.86 3.00
C LEU A 262 -67.04 -10.41 1.66
N GLU A 263 -67.78 -9.60 0.89
CA GLU A 263 -67.29 -9.05 -0.38
C GLU A 263 -66.17 -8.03 -0.18
N ILE A 264 -66.20 -7.25 0.90
CA ILE A 264 -65.11 -6.35 1.29
C ILE A 264 -63.87 -7.14 1.70
N GLU A 265 -64.02 -8.14 2.57
CA GLU A 265 -62.93 -9.02 3.00
C GLU A 265 -62.29 -9.75 1.81
N LYS A 266 -63.11 -10.28 0.89
CA LYS A 266 -62.63 -10.91 -0.35
C LYS A 266 -61.77 -9.98 -1.18
N LYS A 267 -62.17 -8.71 -1.34
CA LYS A 267 -61.37 -7.70 -2.05
C LYS A 267 -60.07 -7.36 -1.32
N GLN A 268 -60.11 -7.28 0.01
CA GLN A 268 -58.91 -7.06 0.83
C GLN A 268 -57.91 -8.22 0.67
N ILE A 269 -58.36 -9.47 0.85
CA ILE A 269 -57.54 -10.67 0.69
C ILE A 269 -56.97 -10.76 -0.73
N SER A 270 -57.77 -10.44 -1.77
CA SER A 270 -57.28 -10.41 -3.14
C SER A 270 -56.16 -9.36 -3.35
N GLY A 271 -56.26 -8.19 -2.70
CA GLY A 271 -55.21 -7.17 -2.75
C GLY A 271 -53.94 -7.61 -2.02
N GLU A 272 -54.08 -8.24 -0.85
CA GLU A 272 -52.96 -8.80 -0.09
C GLU A 272 -52.24 -9.93 -0.86
N LEU A 273 -52.99 -10.78 -1.57
CA LEU A 273 -52.43 -11.84 -2.40
C LEU A 273 -51.55 -11.26 -3.52
N ILE A 274 -52.03 -10.26 -4.25
CA ILE A 274 -51.27 -9.58 -5.31
C ILE A 274 -49.99 -8.95 -4.72
N ALA A 275 -50.08 -8.28 -3.58
CA ALA A 275 -48.92 -7.69 -2.91
C ALA A 275 -47.90 -8.77 -2.49
N ALA A 276 -48.37 -9.91 -1.99
CA ALA A 276 -47.53 -11.05 -1.62
C ALA A 276 -46.82 -11.68 -2.82
N GLU A 277 -47.50 -11.78 -3.98
CA GLU A 277 -46.90 -12.25 -5.23
C GLU A 277 -45.79 -11.33 -5.74
N HIS A 278 -46.01 -10.01 -5.70
CA HIS A 278 -44.97 -9.03 -6.03
C HIS A 278 -43.76 -9.13 -5.10
N LEU A 279 -43.99 -9.25 -3.79
CA LEU A 279 -42.92 -9.45 -2.80
C LEU A 279 -42.14 -10.75 -3.06
N ARG A 280 -42.84 -11.83 -3.42
CA ARG A 280 -42.21 -13.12 -3.76
C ARG A 280 -41.30 -12.98 -4.98
N SER A 281 -41.74 -12.30 -6.02
CA SER A 281 -40.92 -12.03 -7.22
C SER A 281 -39.66 -11.23 -6.86
N ASN A 282 -39.80 -10.14 -6.10
CA ASN A 282 -38.67 -9.33 -5.63
C ASN A 282 -37.68 -10.14 -4.79
N LEU A 283 -38.16 -11.02 -3.90
CA LEU A 283 -37.30 -11.90 -3.12
C LEU A 283 -36.55 -12.91 -3.99
N GLN A 284 -37.17 -13.44 -5.05
CA GLN A 284 -36.48 -14.32 -6.00
C GLN A 284 -35.38 -13.57 -6.75
N GLN A 285 -35.65 -12.34 -7.20
CA GLN A 285 -34.64 -11.51 -7.86
C GLN A 285 -33.47 -11.18 -6.94
N LEU A 286 -33.73 -10.80 -5.68
CA LEU A 286 -32.68 -10.54 -4.69
C LEU A 286 -31.86 -11.78 -4.37
N ARG A 287 -32.48 -12.97 -4.31
CA ARG A 287 -31.75 -14.23 -4.15
C ARG A 287 -30.81 -14.50 -5.32
N HIS A 288 -31.26 -14.23 -6.55
CA HIS A 288 -30.41 -14.41 -7.73
C HIS A 288 -29.22 -13.45 -7.72
N GLN A 289 -29.45 -12.18 -7.38
CA GLN A 289 -28.38 -11.19 -7.25
C GLN A 289 -27.37 -11.56 -6.15
N ASN A 290 -27.84 -12.03 -4.99
CA ASN A 290 -26.94 -12.49 -3.93
C ASN A 290 -26.08 -13.68 -4.38
N LEU A 291 -26.67 -14.65 -5.09
CA LEU A 291 -25.92 -15.79 -5.61
C LEU A 291 -24.86 -15.36 -6.63
N GLN A 292 -25.18 -14.40 -7.52
CA GLN A 292 -24.21 -13.83 -8.45
C GLN A 292 -23.05 -13.17 -7.71
N LEU A 293 -23.35 -12.35 -6.70
CA LEU A 293 -22.31 -11.70 -5.89
C LEU A 293 -21.46 -12.70 -5.09
N GLU A 294 -22.05 -13.81 -4.62
CA GLU A 294 -21.30 -14.89 -3.97
C GLU A 294 -20.33 -15.56 -4.94
N ASN A 295 -20.76 -15.81 -6.18
CA ASN A 295 -19.89 -16.37 -7.22
C ASN A 295 -18.76 -15.42 -7.61
N GLU A 296 -19.06 -14.13 -7.85
CA GLU A 296 -18.06 -13.10 -8.14
C GLU A 296 -17.04 -12.96 -7.01
N ASN A 297 -17.49 -12.97 -5.75
CA ASN A 297 -16.61 -12.94 -4.59
C ASN A 297 -15.71 -14.20 -4.51
N ALA A 298 -16.23 -15.38 -4.84
CA ALA A 298 -15.45 -16.61 -4.88
C ALA A 298 -14.39 -16.58 -5.99
N GLU A 299 -14.72 -16.06 -7.17
CA GLU A 299 -13.77 -15.85 -8.27
C GLU A 299 -12.67 -14.86 -7.90
N LEU A 300 -13.04 -13.72 -7.31
CA LEU A 300 -12.08 -12.71 -6.84
C LEU A 300 -11.16 -13.27 -5.75
N LEU A 301 -11.70 -14.06 -4.83
CA LEU A 301 -10.91 -14.71 -3.79
C LEU A 301 -9.93 -15.73 -4.40
N ASN A 302 -10.39 -16.55 -5.35
CA ASN A 302 -9.54 -17.51 -6.06
C ASN A 302 -8.43 -16.81 -6.85
N ALA A 303 -8.74 -15.72 -7.55
CA ALA A 303 -7.75 -14.91 -8.24
C ALA A 303 -6.72 -14.32 -7.25
N ALA A 304 -7.20 -13.75 -6.15
CA ALA A 304 -6.33 -13.19 -5.10
C ALA A 304 -5.43 -14.24 -4.43
N LEU A 305 -5.90 -15.48 -4.31
CA LEU A 305 -5.10 -16.60 -3.78
C LEU A 305 -4.08 -17.16 -4.78
N ASN A 306 -4.34 -17.05 -6.08
CA ASN A 306 -3.43 -17.54 -7.12
C ASN A 306 -2.30 -16.57 -7.43
N VAL A 307 -2.51 -15.25 -7.36
CA VAL A 307 -1.46 -14.25 -7.62
C VAL A 307 -0.21 -14.44 -6.74
N PRO A 308 -0.30 -14.69 -5.41
CA PRO A 308 0.87 -14.98 -4.59
C PRO A 308 1.61 -16.26 -5.03
N ARG A 309 0.89 -17.27 -5.51
CA ARG A 309 1.49 -18.54 -5.96
C ARG A 309 2.31 -18.35 -7.22
N THR A 310 1.76 -17.62 -8.20
CA THR A 310 2.48 -17.30 -9.45
C THR A 310 3.68 -16.41 -9.17
N ASN A 311 3.51 -15.37 -8.34
CA ASN A 311 4.60 -14.47 -7.97
C ASN A 311 5.71 -15.21 -7.22
N PHE A 312 5.38 -16.17 -6.34
CA PHE A 312 6.37 -16.96 -5.63
C PHE A 312 7.17 -17.87 -6.58
N ALA A 313 6.51 -18.50 -7.55
CA ALA A 313 7.17 -19.31 -8.56
C ALA A 313 8.13 -18.47 -9.42
N GLU A 314 7.71 -17.27 -9.82
CA GLU A 314 8.53 -16.33 -10.59
C GLU A 314 9.74 -15.84 -9.77
N ILE A 315 9.53 -15.42 -8.52
CA ILE A 315 10.61 -15.02 -7.61
C ILE A 315 11.61 -16.16 -7.41
N LYS A 316 11.15 -17.40 -7.31
CA LYS A 316 12.03 -18.57 -7.19
C LYS A 316 12.88 -18.75 -8.44
N SER A 317 12.28 -18.69 -9.63
CA SER A 317 12.99 -18.76 -10.92
C SER A 317 14.03 -17.64 -11.08
N LEU A 318 13.65 -16.39 -10.77
CA LEU A 318 14.56 -15.24 -10.82
C LEU A 318 15.73 -15.37 -9.83
N ARG A 319 15.51 -15.97 -8.64
CA ARG A 319 16.59 -16.25 -7.69
C ARG A 319 17.56 -17.30 -8.22
N GLU A 320 17.06 -18.36 -8.85
CA GLU A 320 17.90 -19.39 -9.46
C GLU A 320 18.73 -18.80 -10.61
N GLN A 321 18.13 -17.95 -11.46
CA GLN A 321 18.85 -17.22 -12.51
C GLN A 321 19.92 -16.28 -11.95
N LEU A 322 19.59 -15.50 -10.90
CA LEU A 322 20.56 -14.61 -10.26
C LEU A 322 21.77 -15.37 -9.69
N VAL A 323 21.54 -16.54 -9.10
CA VAL A 323 22.63 -17.38 -8.57
C VAL A 323 23.55 -17.84 -9.71
N GLU A 324 22.98 -18.25 -10.85
CA GLU A 324 23.79 -18.68 -12.00
C GLU A 324 24.56 -17.52 -12.63
N GLU A 325 23.95 -16.34 -12.77
CA GLU A 325 24.62 -15.12 -13.24
C GLU A 325 25.78 -14.70 -12.32
N LEU A 326 25.59 -14.79 -11.00
CA LEU A 326 26.67 -14.51 -10.05
C LEU A 326 27.82 -15.51 -10.18
N LYS A 327 27.51 -16.78 -10.42
CA LYS A 327 28.53 -17.82 -10.67
C LYS A 327 29.31 -17.55 -11.95
N GLN A 328 28.63 -17.19 -13.03
CA GLN A 328 29.26 -16.81 -14.30
C GLN A 328 30.13 -15.56 -14.15
N ARG A 329 29.65 -14.53 -13.45
CA ARG A 329 30.44 -13.33 -13.13
C ARG A 329 31.71 -13.68 -12.35
N ASN A 330 31.62 -14.52 -11.32
CA ASN A 330 32.78 -14.93 -10.53
C ASN A 330 33.81 -15.68 -11.37
N LEU A 331 33.36 -16.55 -12.28
CA LEU A 331 34.24 -17.23 -13.23
C LEU A 331 34.94 -16.23 -14.18
N ALA A 332 34.20 -15.27 -14.71
CA ALA A 332 34.76 -14.23 -15.58
C ALA A 332 35.82 -13.38 -14.85
N VAL A 333 35.58 -13.01 -13.60
CA VAL A 333 36.56 -12.28 -12.77
C VAL A 333 37.81 -13.12 -12.52
N ALA A 334 37.67 -14.41 -12.22
CA ALA A 334 38.81 -15.32 -12.07
C ALA A 334 39.64 -15.43 -13.37
N ASN A 335 38.99 -15.44 -14.53
CA ASN A 335 39.69 -15.46 -15.82
C ASN A 335 40.42 -14.15 -16.10
N VAL A 336 39.78 -13.00 -15.83
CA VAL A 336 40.41 -11.68 -16.01
C VAL A 336 41.64 -11.55 -15.13
N THR A 337 41.55 -11.93 -13.84
CA THR A 337 42.70 -11.88 -12.92
C THR A 337 43.85 -12.77 -13.40
N LYS A 338 43.57 -13.99 -13.87
CA LYS A 338 44.58 -14.86 -14.49
C LYS A 338 45.25 -14.20 -15.70
N LEU A 339 44.47 -13.65 -16.63
CA LEU A 339 45.00 -12.97 -17.82
C LEU A 339 45.82 -11.73 -17.45
N THR A 340 45.42 -10.97 -16.42
CA THR A 340 46.21 -9.83 -15.93
C THR A 340 47.55 -10.27 -15.38
N THR A 341 47.60 -11.36 -14.58
CA THR A 341 48.88 -11.88 -14.09
C THR A 341 49.80 -12.34 -15.22
N GLN A 342 49.24 -13.05 -16.21
CA GLN A 342 49.99 -13.49 -17.39
C GLN A 342 50.52 -12.31 -18.21
N LEU A 343 49.74 -11.23 -18.36
CA LEU A 343 50.17 -10.03 -19.04
C LEU A 343 51.35 -9.36 -18.32
N GLU A 344 51.30 -9.29 -16.98
CA GLU A 344 52.40 -8.72 -16.19
C GLU A 344 53.66 -9.59 -16.24
N ASP A 345 53.52 -10.91 -16.30
CA ASP A 345 54.64 -11.82 -16.53
C ASP A 345 55.26 -11.59 -17.92
N CYS A 346 54.45 -11.51 -18.98
CA CYS A 346 54.90 -11.20 -20.34
C CYS A 346 55.61 -9.84 -20.42
N LYS A 347 55.12 -8.81 -19.72
CA LYS A 347 55.79 -7.50 -19.64
C LYS A 347 57.17 -7.61 -18.98
N ARG A 348 57.29 -8.39 -17.89
CA ARG A 348 58.57 -8.63 -17.22
C ARG A 348 59.55 -9.38 -18.13
N ASP A 349 59.07 -10.36 -18.88
CA ASP A 349 59.91 -11.10 -19.84
C ASP A 349 60.34 -10.21 -21.02
N LEU A 350 59.45 -9.34 -21.52
CA LEU A 350 59.80 -8.37 -22.56
C LEU A 350 60.87 -7.38 -22.07
N ALA A 351 60.78 -6.90 -20.83
CA ALA A 351 61.79 -6.05 -20.22
C ALA A 351 63.15 -6.77 -20.08
N ARG A 352 63.15 -8.06 -19.71
CA ARG A 352 64.38 -8.88 -19.66
C ARG A 352 65.01 -9.05 -21.03
N LEU A 353 64.20 -9.30 -22.07
CA LEU A 353 64.70 -9.41 -23.44
C LEU A 353 65.33 -8.10 -23.93
N ALA A 354 64.73 -6.94 -23.61
CA ALA A 354 65.33 -5.64 -23.95
C ALA A 354 66.72 -5.44 -23.33
N VAL A 355 66.95 -5.93 -22.10
CA VAL A 355 68.29 -5.89 -21.46
C VAL A 355 69.27 -6.81 -22.19
N VAL A 356 68.85 -8.02 -22.57
CA VAL A 356 69.69 -8.96 -23.33
C VAL A 356 70.07 -8.36 -24.70
N GLU A 357 69.12 -7.70 -25.37
CA GLU A 357 69.37 -7.03 -26.66
C GLU A 357 70.38 -5.88 -26.52
N ALA A 358 70.27 -5.06 -25.47
CA ALA A 358 71.24 -4.01 -25.19
C ALA A 358 72.65 -4.57 -24.95
N ASN A 359 72.78 -5.66 -24.17
CA ASN A 359 74.05 -6.33 -23.94
C ASN A 359 74.64 -6.92 -25.23
N TRP A 360 73.81 -7.51 -26.09
CA TRP A 360 74.25 -8.01 -27.39
C TRP A 360 74.78 -6.89 -28.29
N GLN A 361 74.09 -5.75 -28.37
CA GLN A 361 74.56 -4.58 -29.11
C GLN A 361 75.89 -4.08 -28.56
N TYR A 362 76.04 -4.01 -27.24
CA TYR A 362 77.31 -3.65 -26.59
C TYR A 362 78.44 -4.60 -27.00
N LEU A 363 78.27 -5.92 -26.83
CA LEU A 363 79.28 -6.90 -27.24
C LEU A 363 79.63 -6.81 -28.73
N LYS A 364 78.63 -6.57 -29.59
CA LYS A 364 78.85 -6.40 -31.03
C LYS A 364 79.75 -5.20 -31.31
N THR A 365 79.52 -4.07 -30.63
CA THR A 365 80.38 -2.88 -30.77
C THR A 365 81.80 -3.13 -30.23
N GLU A 366 81.96 -3.81 -29.10
CA GLU A 366 83.29 -4.18 -28.60
C GLU A 366 84.04 -5.10 -29.57
N LEU A 367 83.35 -6.08 -30.16
CA LEU A 367 83.92 -6.97 -31.15
C LEU A 367 84.40 -6.20 -32.40
N GLU A 368 83.62 -5.23 -32.89
CA GLU A 368 84.03 -4.35 -33.99
C GLU A 368 85.28 -3.53 -33.64
N VAL A 369 85.34 -2.98 -32.42
CA VAL A 369 86.51 -2.22 -31.95
C VAL A 369 87.75 -3.12 -31.86
N ALA A 370 87.61 -4.31 -31.27
CA ALA A 370 88.68 -5.30 -31.18
C ALA A 370 89.17 -5.71 -32.58
N ASN A 371 88.27 -5.96 -33.53
CA ASN A 371 88.62 -6.29 -34.91
C ASN A 371 89.40 -5.17 -35.61
N LYS A 372 89.00 -3.90 -35.41
CA LYS A 372 89.75 -2.74 -35.93
C LYS A 372 91.14 -2.64 -35.31
N SER A 373 91.26 -2.83 -34.00
CA SER A 373 92.55 -2.83 -33.28
C SER A 373 93.49 -3.92 -33.82
N VAL A 374 92.99 -5.15 -33.99
CA VAL A 374 93.77 -6.25 -34.59
C VAL A 374 94.20 -5.92 -36.02
N ALA A 375 93.32 -5.32 -36.83
CA ALA A 375 93.68 -4.89 -38.18
C ALA A 375 94.80 -3.83 -38.17
N THR A 376 94.74 -2.85 -37.28
CA THR A 376 95.81 -1.85 -37.12
C THR A 376 97.12 -2.47 -36.64
N GLY A 377 97.09 -3.41 -35.70
CA GLY A 377 98.30 -4.12 -35.25
C GLY A 377 98.93 -4.96 -36.35
N LYS A 378 98.12 -5.60 -37.21
CA LYS A 378 98.61 -6.30 -38.41
C LYS A 378 99.30 -5.36 -39.39
N LEU A 379 98.77 -4.15 -39.60
CA LEU A 379 99.40 -3.12 -40.44
C LEU A 379 100.74 -2.66 -39.85
N GLN A 380 100.78 -2.33 -38.56
CA GLN A 380 102.02 -1.94 -37.86
C GLN A 380 103.09 -3.04 -37.92
N MET A 381 102.69 -4.31 -37.76
CA MET A 381 103.61 -5.44 -37.92
C MET A 381 104.15 -5.56 -39.34
N ALA A 382 103.32 -5.32 -40.36
CA ALA A 382 103.77 -5.31 -41.75
C ALA A 382 104.75 -4.16 -42.02
N GLU A 383 104.50 -2.96 -41.48
CA GLU A 383 105.42 -1.82 -41.55
C GLU A 383 106.77 -2.12 -40.89
N LEU A 384 106.75 -2.69 -39.69
CA LEU A 384 107.96 -3.12 -38.99
C LEU A 384 108.72 -4.21 -39.76
N GLN A 385 108.03 -5.16 -40.38
CA GLN A 385 108.67 -6.17 -41.23
C GLN A 385 109.35 -5.55 -42.46
N VAL A 386 108.73 -4.55 -43.09
CA VAL A 386 109.33 -3.79 -44.19
C VAL A 386 110.56 -3.02 -43.71
N ALA A 387 110.45 -2.32 -42.57
CA ALA A 387 111.56 -1.59 -41.95
C ALA A 387 112.74 -2.53 -41.61
N HIS A 388 112.46 -3.71 -41.06
CA HIS A 388 113.48 -4.71 -40.76
C HIS A 388 114.18 -5.21 -42.03
N LYS A 389 113.43 -5.51 -43.11
CA LYS A 389 114.00 -5.88 -44.41
C LYS A 389 114.90 -4.78 -44.99
N LEU A 390 114.50 -3.51 -44.88
CA LEU A 390 115.30 -2.37 -45.31
C LEU A 390 116.59 -2.22 -44.49
N LEU A 391 116.52 -2.39 -43.17
CA LEU A 391 117.68 -2.39 -42.29
C LEU A 391 118.64 -3.54 -42.62
N GLN A 392 118.14 -4.76 -42.80
CA GLN A 392 118.94 -5.90 -43.25
C GLN A 392 119.65 -5.59 -44.58
N LYS A 393 118.96 -4.95 -45.53
CA LYS A 393 119.56 -4.53 -46.80
C LYS A 393 120.67 -3.49 -46.60
N LYS A 394 120.46 -2.50 -45.73
CA LYS A 394 121.48 -1.51 -45.37
C LYS A 394 122.70 -2.14 -44.70
N VAL A 395 122.50 -3.05 -43.74
CA VAL A 395 123.59 -3.79 -43.08
C VAL A 395 124.43 -4.54 -44.10
N LYS A 396 123.80 -5.29 -45.02
CA LYS A 396 124.53 -5.98 -46.10
C LYS A 396 125.36 -5.05 -46.98
N VAL A 397 124.83 -3.86 -47.31
CA VAL A 397 125.57 -2.85 -48.10
C VAL A 397 126.75 -2.29 -47.30
N LEU A 398 126.58 -2.06 -46.00
CA LEU A 398 127.66 -1.60 -45.13
C LEU A 398 128.74 -2.67 -44.93
N GLU A 399 128.36 -3.93 -44.75
CA GLU A 399 129.28 -5.07 -44.70
C GLU A 399 130.07 -5.20 -46.01
N SER A 400 129.41 -4.98 -47.16
CA SER A 400 130.07 -4.98 -48.48
C SER A 400 131.03 -3.78 -48.65
N ARG A 401 130.70 -2.62 -48.07
CA ARG A 401 131.59 -1.45 -48.04
C ARG A 401 132.75 -1.59 -47.06
N GLN A 402 132.57 -2.28 -45.94
CA GLN A 402 133.65 -2.61 -45.00
C GLN A 402 134.65 -3.59 -45.60
N ALA A 403 134.19 -4.48 -46.50
CA ALA A 403 135.07 -5.34 -47.30
C ALA A 403 135.87 -4.58 -48.38
N GLU A 404 135.58 -3.29 -48.62
CA GLU A 404 136.29 -2.41 -49.57
C GLU A 404 137.23 -1.39 -48.87
N ILE A 405 137.39 -1.46 -47.53
CA ILE A 405 138.38 -0.64 -46.81
C ILE A 405 139.75 -1.34 -46.89
N PRO A 406 140.81 -0.70 -47.43
CA PRO A 406 142.17 -1.23 -47.37
C PRO A 406 142.64 -1.28 -45.91
N GLU A 407 143.23 -2.40 -45.50
CA GLU A 407 144.10 -2.49 -44.32
C GLU A 407 145.26 -1.50 -44.48
N GLU A 408 145.09 -0.28 -43.96
CA GLU A 408 146.18 0.63 -43.59
C GLU A 408 145.56 1.78 -42.79
N LEU A 409 145.69 1.70 -41.45
CA LEU A 409 145.92 2.82 -40.53
C LEU A 409 146.02 2.28 -39.10
N GLU A 410 147.20 1.74 -38.82
CA GLU A 410 147.90 1.90 -37.55
C GLU A 410 147.90 3.39 -37.18
N VAL A 411 147.58 3.75 -35.93
CA VAL A 411 148.14 4.89 -35.17
C VAL A 411 147.43 5.07 -33.80
N ILE A 412 148.23 4.78 -32.78
CA ILE A 412 148.36 5.43 -31.46
C ILE A 412 147.31 5.12 -30.38
N TYR A 413 147.74 4.17 -29.53
CA TYR A 413 147.43 4.04 -28.11
C TYR A 413 147.81 5.32 -27.35
N GLU A 414 146.88 5.89 -26.59
CA GLU A 414 147.17 6.47 -25.27
C GLU A 414 146.04 6.07 -24.29
N PRO A 415 146.37 5.49 -23.13
CA PRO A 415 145.41 5.22 -22.08
C PRO A 415 145.35 6.42 -21.12
N GLU A 416 144.16 6.98 -20.92
CA GLU A 416 143.89 7.80 -19.72
C GLU A 416 143.00 6.99 -18.77
N ASP A 417 143.68 6.44 -17.75
CA ASP A 417 143.11 6.25 -16.42
C ASP A 417 142.84 7.64 -15.81
N ASP A 418 141.62 7.92 -15.36
CA ASP A 418 141.35 8.44 -14.00
C ASP A 418 139.86 8.77 -13.75
N ARG A 419 139.31 8.08 -12.75
CA ARG A 419 138.20 8.45 -11.82
C ARG A 419 136.73 8.21 -12.19
#